data_AF-A0A7W0FJ29-F1
#
_entry.id   AF-A0A7W0FJ29-F1
#
_cell.length_a   1.000
_cell.length_b   1.000
_cell.length_c   1.000
_cell.angle_alpha   90.00
_cell.angle_beta   90.00
_cell.angle_gamma   90.00
#
_symmetry.space_group_name_H-M   'P 1'
#
loop_
_entity.id
_entity.type
_entity.pdbx_description
1 polymer ?
#
loop_
_entity_poly.entity_id
_entity_poly.type
_entity_poly.pdbx_seq_one_letter_code
_entity_poly.pdbx_strand_id
1 'polypeptide(L)'
;MKDSTQALNATFGPIANLLAQSGPQLIQNRPLRKMVVKRLKRQLFEDLKKKREDSNNIPGVDDDKAAFGLSIIDTLDRALEGRYFSDKVIHTLFNIVAKDLFLKQGENMRAADRFRTDTGNNAPTFLVISPGKACNLQCTGCYANAGIMTNEKLSWDVFDRIITEAKTLWGVRFFVISGGEPMAYHSEGKDLLDMAEKHNDCLFMMYTNGTLINEKAIERMARIGNLTPAFSLEGWRERTDARRGKGVFDKVLAGMDALRKAGVPYGMSLTATCDNTEEILSDEFMDYFYKEQGVIYSWIFHYMPIGRSVSLDLMPTPQQRLWMWHQSWKLIREKSYFLADFWNHGTVCDGCLSAGSDTGGGYFYIDWNGKVSPCVFMPYSPININDAYRDGKTLNEVWQDPFFASLRNWQKSFKQKDGNWLMPCPIRDHHADLRKMIAEYEPEPSDESAREALLDPDYADGMDRYDQEYQSLSDLVWQLHYLRPSDPDNIQIMDLPDISSLLEKK
;
A
#
# COMPACT_ATOMS: atom_id res chain seq x y z
N MET A 1 2.94 -2.71 22.78
CA MET A 1 2.40 -2.05 21.55
C MET A 1 3.15 -0.77 21.18
N LYS A 2 4.49 -0.72 21.32
CA LYS A 2 5.33 0.38 20.79
C LYS A 2 5.97 0.00 19.43
N ASP A 3 5.75 -1.24 18.97
CA ASP A 3 6.70 -1.96 18.12
C ASP A 3 6.38 -2.05 16.62
N SER A 4 5.24 -1.60 16.16
CA SER A 4 4.76 -1.84 14.79
C SER A 4 5.34 -0.84 13.77
N THR A 5 5.23 0.46 14.04
CA THR A 5 6.00 1.51 13.32
C THR A 5 7.49 1.35 13.58
N GLN A 6 7.85 0.88 14.77
CA GLN A 6 9.22 0.52 15.12
C GLN A 6 9.69 -0.71 14.35
N ALA A 7 8.84 -1.62 13.89
CA ALA A 7 9.26 -2.80 13.12
C ALA A 7 9.64 -2.42 11.68
N LEU A 8 8.81 -1.62 10.99
CA LEU A 8 9.18 -1.07 9.68
C LEU A 8 10.39 -0.12 9.80
N ASN A 9 10.42 0.78 10.79
CA ASN A 9 11.56 1.68 10.98
C ASN A 9 12.83 0.99 11.53
N ALA A 10 12.74 -0.09 12.29
CA ALA A 10 13.89 -0.88 12.73
C ALA A 10 14.42 -1.77 11.61
N THR A 11 13.55 -2.30 10.76
CA THR A 11 13.96 -3.08 9.58
C THR A 11 14.54 -2.18 8.48
N PHE A 12 13.95 -1.01 8.20
CA PHE A 12 14.37 -0.12 7.11
C PHE A 12 15.30 1.04 7.52
N GLY A 13 15.33 1.45 8.79
CA GLY A 13 16.18 2.57 9.27
C GLY A 13 17.69 2.33 9.12
N PRO A 14 18.21 1.16 9.49
CA PRO A 14 19.62 0.80 9.23
C PRO A 14 19.93 0.65 7.73
N ILE A 15 18.96 0.14 6.94
CA ILE A 15 19.05 0.04 5.47
C ILE A 15 19.23 1.42 4.86
N ALA A 16 18.36 2.34 5.25
CA ALA A 16 18.37 3.73 4.85
C ALA A 16 19.70 4.43 5.23
N ASN A 17 20.24 4.18 6.43
CA ASN A 17 21.48 4.82 6.91
C ASN A 17 22.72 4.37 6.13
N LEU A 18 22.80 3.07 5.83
CA LEU A 18 23.92 2.49 5.08
C LEU A 18 23.86 2.89 3.60
N LEU A 19 22.65 2.96 3.04
CA LEU A 19 22.36 3.45 1.70
C LEU A 19 22.71 4.94 1.55
N ALA A 20 22.35 5.79 2.51
CA ALA A 20 22.63 7.22 2.51
C ALA A 20 24.14 7.55 2.56
N GLN A 21 24.96 6.75 3.24
CA GLN A 21 26.40 7.00 3.36
C GLN A 21 27.23 6.50 2.16
N SER A 22 26.73 5.50 1.43
CA SER A 22 27.51 4.80 0.38
C SER A 22 26.84 4.78 -1.00
N GLY A 23 25.69 5.44 -1.16
CA GLY A 23 24.76 5.22 -2.27
C GLY A 23 25.34 5.24 -3.68
N PRO A 24 25.95 6.35 -4.13
CA PRO A 24 26.57 6.43 -5.46
C PRO A 24 27.75 5.44 -5.64
N GLN A 25 28.47 5.14 -4.56
CA GLN A 25 29.61 4.21 -4.57
C GLN A 25 29.16 2.75 -4.60
N LEU A 26 28.00 2.41 -4.02
CA LEU A 26 27.43 1.06 -4.01
C LEU A 26 27.05 0.57 -5.41
N ILE A 27 26.64 1.46 -6.30
CA ILE A 27 26.30 1.11 -7.69
C ILE A 27 27.55 0.80 -8.50
N GLN A 28 28.62 1.57 -8.28
CA GLN A 28 29.85 1.46 -9.03
C GLN A 28 30.79 0.36 -8.47
N ASN A 29 30.63 -0.01 -7.19
CA ASN A 29 31.51 -0.95 -6.50
C ASN A 29 30.76 -2.22 -6.04
N ARG A 30 30.80 -3.26 -6.88
CA ARG A 30 30.16 -4.55 -6.63
C ARG A 30 30.60 -5.22 -5.30
N PRO A 31 31.90 -5.27 -4.94
CA PRO A 31 32.32 -5.76 -3.62
C PRO A 31 31.68 -5.01 -2.44
N LEU A 32 31.64 -3.68 -2.51
CA LEU A 32 31.03 -2.85 -1.47
C LEU A 32 29.51 -3.12 -1.37
N ARG A 33 28.81 -3.23 -2.51
CA ARG A 33 27.38 -3.56 -2.56
C ARG A 33 27.07 -4.89 -1.88
N LYS A 34 27.81 -5.95 -2.24
CA LYS A 34 27.63 -7.28 -1.64
C LYS A 34 27.92 -7.27 -0.13
N MET A 35 28.90 -6.49 0.31
CA MET A 35 29.20 -6.33 1.74
C MET A 35 28.04 -5.66 2.49
N VAL A 36 27.48 -4.59 1.92
CA VAL A 36 26.32 -3.87 2.47
C VAL A 36 25.10 -4.78 2.54
N VAL A 37 24.72 -5.46 1.45
CA VAL A 37 23.60 -6.40 1.42
C VAL A 37 23.76 -7.49 2.47
N LYS A 38 24.95 -8.09 2.59
CA LYS A 38 25.24 -9.11 3.61
C LYS A 38 25.05 -8.57 5.03
N ARG A 39 25.47 -7.32 5.29
CA ARG A 39 25.29 -6.66 6.59
C ARG A 39 23.82 -6.41 6.90
N LEU A 40 23.03 -5.96 5.93
CA LEU A 40 21.60 -5.71 6.10
C LEU A 40 20.83 -7.00 6.42
N LYS A 41 21.10 -8.07 5.67
CA LYS A 41 20.52 -9.40 5.96
C LYS A 41 20.88 -9.88 7.36
N ARG A 42 22.15 -9.73 7.77
CA ARG A 42 22.58 -10.12 9.12
C ARG A 42 21.83 -9.33 10.20
N GLN A 43 21.72 -8.01 10.05
CA GLN A 43 20.99 -7.16 10.99
C GLN A 43 19.53 -7.60 11.13
N LEU A 44 18.86 -7.89 10.01
CA LEU A 44 17.48 -8.38 10.00
C LEU A 44 17.32 -9.67 10.83
N PHE A 45 18.22 -10.64 10.68
CA PHE A 45 18.20 -11.89 11.46
C PHE A 45 18.57 -11.68 12.93
N GLU A 46 19.47 -10.74 13.24
CA GLU A 46 19.77 -10.34 14.64
C GLU A 46 18.54 -9.72 15.32
N ASP A 47 17.77 -8.89 14.60
CA ASP A 47 16.55 -8.29 15.12
C ASP A 47 15.40 -9.31 15.24
N LEU A 48 15.28 -10.25 14.28
CA LEU A 48 14.38 -11.39 14.39
C LEU A 48 14.67 -12.22 15.64
N LYS A 49 15.96 -12.52 15.90
CA LYS A 49 16.37 -13.26 17.10
C LYS A 49 15.90 -12.55 18.38
N LYS A 50 16.17 -11.25 18.51
CA LYS A 50 15.75 -10.45 19.68
C LYS A 50 14.24 -10.45 19.87
N LYS A 51 13.47 -10.38 18.78
CA LYS A 51 12.00 -10.41 18.86
C LYS A 51 11.47 -11.76 19.34
N ARG A 52 12.09 -12.87 18.92
CA ARG A 52 11.72 -14.23 19.37
C ARG A 52 12.00 -14.48 20.85
N GLU A 53 12.89 -13.70 21.48
CA GLU A 53 13.14 -13.73 22.93
C GLU A 53 11.97 -13.14 23.74
N ASP A 54 11.13 -12.27 23.15
CA ASP A 54 9.95 -11.72 23.80
C ASP A 54 8.73 -12.62 23.56
N SER A 55 8.22 -13.22 24.63
CA SER A 55 7.08 -14.13 24.58
C SER A 55 5.75 -13.46 24.21
N ASN A 56 5.70 -12.12 24.14
CA ASN A 56 4.50 -11.38 23.74
C ASN A 56 4.39 -11.19 22.21
N ASN A 57 5.42 -11.54 21.45
CA ASN A 57 5.40 -11.44 19.99
C ASN A 57 4.80 -12.70 19.37
N ILE A 58 4.21 -12.53 18.18
CA ILE A 58 3.60 -13.61 17.39
C ILE A 58 4.67 -14.15 16.43
N PRO A 59 5.18 -15.39 16.61
CA PRO A 59 6.34 -15.87 15.84
C PRO A 59 6.13 -15.89 14.33
N GLY A 60 4.93 -16.27 13.85
CA GLY A 60 4.66 -16.24 12.41
C GLY A 60 4.60 -14.82 11.82
N VAL A 61 4.23 -13.82 12.62
CA VAL A 61 4.24 -12.41 12.18
C VAL A 61 5.68 -11.93 12.01
N ASP A 62 6.57 -12.31 12.94
CA ASP A 62 7.99 -11.97 12.85
C ASP A 62 8.67 -12.64 11.63
N ASP A 63 8.27 -13.87 11.30
CA ASP A 63 8.70 -14.55 10.08
C ASP A 63 8.29 -13.82 8.82
N ASP A 64 7.02 -13.41 8.75
CA ASP A 64 6.47 -12.65 7.62
C ASP A 64 7.22 -11.33 7.43
N LYS A 65 7.44 -10.58 8.52
CA LYS A 65 8.20 -9.32 8.50
C LYS A 65 9.65 -9.54 8.06
N ALA A 66 10.29 -10.62 8.50
CA ALA A 66 11.64 -10.95 8.07
C ALA A 66 11.68 -11.35 6.58
N ALA A 67 10.78 -12.22 6.12
CA ALA A 67 10.69 -12.62 4.72
C ALA A 67 10.45 -11.42 3.80
N PHE A 68 9.55 -10.52 4.18
CA PHE A 68 9.26 -9.29 3.44
C PHE A 68 10.44 -8.31 3.44
N GLY A 69 11.13 -8.15 4.57
CA GLY A 69 12.36 -7.36 4.64
C GLY A 69 13.47 -7.90 3.72
N LEU A 70 13.65 -9.23 3.66
CA LEU A 70 14.57 -9.87 2.74
C LEU A 70 14.20 -9.62 1.28
N SER A 71 12.91 -9.71 0.93
CA SER A 71 12.47 -9.53 -0.45
C SER A 71 12.72 -8.10 -0.96
N ILE A 72 12.58 -7.09 -0.09
CA ILE A 72 12.94 -5.71 -0.41
C ILE A 72 14.45 -5.56 -0.61
N ILE A 73 15.27 -6.09 0.30
CA ILE A 73 16.74 -6.03 0.18
C ILE A 73 17.20 -6.66 -1.14
N ASP A 74 16.70 -7.85 -1.45
CA ASP A 74 17.07 -8.60 -2.65
C ASP A 74 16.56 -7.95 -3.93
N THR A 75 15.35 -7.38 -3.90
CA THR A 75 14.82 -6.66 -5.06
C THR A 75 15.64 -5.41 -5.36
N LEU A 76 16.04 -4.66 -4.33
CA LEU A 76 16.92 -3.51 -4.49
C LEU A 76 18.32 -3.92 -5.00
N ASP A 77 18.91 -5.00 -4.49
CA ASP A 77 20.21 -5.49 -5.01
C ASP A 77 20.12 -5.88 -6.49
N ARG A 78 19.05 -6.59 -6.89
CA ARG A 78 18.80 -6.93 -8.30
C ARG A 78 18.62 -5.69 -9.17
N ALA A 79 17.84 -4.71 -8.72
CA ALA A 79 17.61 -3.47 -9.47
C ALA A 79 18.89 -2.65 -9.66
N LEU A 80 19.74 -2.59 -8.62
CA LEU A 80 21.05 -1.94 -8.68
C LEU A 80 22.04 -2.72 -9.55
N GLU A 81 22.01 -4.06 -9.55
CA GLU A 81 22.84 -4.90 -10.43
C GLU A 81 22.43 -4.76 -11.90
N GLY A 82 21.12 -4.76 -12.18
CA GLY A 82 20.56 -4.59 -13.51
C GLY A 82 20.66 -3.17 -14.08
N ARG A 83 21.14 -2.19 -13.28
CA ARG A 83 21.19 -0.76 -13.62
C ARG A 83 19.84 -0.21 -14.09
N TYR A 84 18.76 -0.64 -13.42
CA TYR A 84 17.39 -0.22 -13.77
C TYR A 84 17.10 1.23 -13.43
N PHE A 85 17.95 1.88 -12.64
CA PHE A 85 17.79 3.26 -12.23
C PHE A 85 18.85 4.15 -12.86
N SER A 86 18.46 5.37 -13.24
CA SER A 86 19.40 6.40 -13.65
C SER A 86 20.15 6.95 -12.44
N ASP A 87 21.39 7.43 -12.64
CA ASP A 87 22.19 8.06 -11.58
C ASP A 87 21.44 9.19 -10.87
N LYS A 88 20.60 9.90 -11.61
CA LYS A 88 19.79 11.00 -11.08
C LYS A 88 18.70 10.50 -10.13
N VAL A 89 17.93 9.50 -10.55
CA VAL A 89 16.88 8.91 -9.71
C VAL A 89 17.49 8.35 -8.42
N ILE A 90 18.56 7.59 -8.58
CA ILE A 90 19.35 7.05 -7.47
C ILE A 90 19.74 8.17 -6.50
N HIS A 91 20.34 9.25 -7.01
CA HIS A 91 20.76 10.38 -6.21
C HIS A 91 19.57 11.08 -5.52
N THR A 92 18.43 11.23 -6.19
CA THR A 92 17.21 11.78 -5.58
C THR A 92 16.69 10.88 -4.46
N LEU A 93 16.54 9.57 -4.70
CA LEU A 93 16.09 8.61 -3.69
C LEU A 93 17.04 8.58 -2.49
N PHE A 94 18.35 8.56 -2.73
CA PHE A 94 19.33 8.66 -1.65
C PHE A 94 19.23 9.98 -0.91
N ASN A 95 19.00 11.11 -1.59
CA ASN A 95 18.85 12.40 -0.91
C ASN A 95 17.58 12.47 -0.07
N ILE A 96 16.47 11.89 -0.52
CA ILE A 96 15.24 11.81 0.27
C ILE A 96 15.51 10.99 1.52
N VAL A 97 16.09 9.80 1.37
CA VAL A 97 16.45 8.90 2.46
C VAL A 97 17.48 9.52 3.41
N ALA A 98 18.55 10.13 2.87
CA ALA A 98 19.61 10.76 3.65
C ALA A 98 19.14 12.03 4.35
N LYS A 99 18.28 12.84 3.72
CA LYS A 99 17.68 14.01 4.39
C LYS A 99 16.76 13.58 5.52
N ASP A 100 15.97 12.53 5.32
CA ASP A 100 15.12 11.96 6.37
C ASP A 100 15.95 11.46 7.56
N LEU A 101 17.08 10.82 7.30
CA LEU A 101 17.95 10.25 8.34
C LEU A 101 18.95 11.22 9.00
N PHE A 102 19.57 12.13 8.25
CA PHE A 102 20.74 12.90 8.74
C PHE A 102 20.48 14.41 8.90
N LEU A 103 19.62 15.02 8.07
CA LEU A 103 19.47 16.49 8.04
C LEU A 103 18.15 16.97 8.66
N LYS A 104 17.06 16.19 8.51
CA LYS A 104 15.71 16.50 8.99
C LYS A 104 15.22 15.57 10.10
N GLN A 105 16.05 14.66 10.61
CA GLN A 105 15.74 13.84 11.79
C GLN A 105 15.26 14.71 12.96
N GLY A 106 15.85 15.90 13.13
CA GLY A 106 15.36 16.89 14.09
C GLY A 106 13.90 17.26 13.85
N GLU A 107 13.53 17.76 12.68
CA GLU A 107 12.19 18.30 12.44
C GLU A 107 11.11 17.23 12.20
N ASN A 108 11.43 16.15 11.49
CA ASN A 108 10.50 15.06 11.18
C ASN A 108 10.21 14.22 12.43
N MET A 109 11.24 13.79 13.17
CA MET A 109 11.01 13.11 14.44
C MET A 109 10.34 14.06 15.41
N ARG A 110 10.72 15.34 15.49
CA ARG A 110 9.96 16.31 16.29
C ARG A 110 8.50 16.43 15.87
N ALA A 111 8.15 16.35 14.58
CA ALA A 111 6.76 16.40 14.14
C ALA A 111 5.98 15.17 14.61
N ALA A 112 6.50 13.97 14.33
CA ALA A 112 5.89 12.73 14.78
C ALA A 112 5.85 12.60 16.32
N ASP A 113 6.90 13.04 17.02
CA ASP A 113 6.99 13.05 18.48
C ASP A 113 6.07 14.09 19.10
N ARG A 114 5.95 15.29 18.51
CA ARG A 114 4.94 16.29 18.91
C ARG A 114 3.55 15.71 18.74
N PHE A 115 3.23 15.18 17.57
CA PHE A 115 1.94 14.54 17.31
C PHE A 115 1.64 13.44 18.33
N ARG A 116 2.63 12.60 18.64
CA ARG A 116 2.50 11.55 19.64
C ARG A 116 2.30 12.08 21.05
N THR A 117 2.99 13.14 21.41
CA THR A 117 2.86 13.79 22.72
C THR A 117 1.48 14.42 22.86
N ASP A 118 0.98 15.07 21.81
CA ASP A 118 -0.28 15.81 21.81
C ASP A 118 -1.50 14.88 21.74
N THR A 119 -1.41 13.79 20.96
CA THR A 119 -2.55 12.89 20.69
C THR A 119 -2.50 11.57 21.44
N GLY A 120 -1.36 11.21 22.03
CA GLY A 120 -1.11 9.88 22.61
C GLY A 120 -1.02 8.74 21.57
N ASN A 121 -1.09 9.04 20.28
CA ASN A 121 -1.07 8.07 19.19
C ASN A 121 0.07 8.39 18.20
N ASN A 122 0.54 7.38 17.49
CA ASN A 122 1.54 7.59 16.45
C ASN A 122 0.91 8.29 15.24
N ALA A 123 1.70 9.16 14.58
CA ALA A 123 1.25 9.85 13.39
C ALA A 123 1.06 8.88 12.19
N PRO A 124 0.21 9.22 11.21
CA PRO A 124 0.15 8.53 9.92
C PRO A 124 1.53 8.54 9.24
N THR A 125 1.88 7.48 8.48
CA THR A 125 3.20 7.43 7.79
C THR A 125 3.10 7.78 6.32
N PHE A 126 1.90 7.70 5.73
CA PHE A 126 1.63 8.13 4.37
C PHE A 126 0.18 8.62 4.23
N LEU A 127 -0.10 9.26 3.10
CA LEU A 127 -1.45 9.62 2.67
C LEU A 127 -1.74 9.05 1.30
N VAL A 128 -3.01 8.69 1.07
CA VAL A 128 -3.51 8.40 -0.28
C VAL A 128 -4.37 9.57 -0.73
N ILE A 129 -4.01 10.18 -1.85
CA ILE A 129 -4.70 11.37 -2.37
C ILE A 129 -5.15 11.08 -3.80
N SER A 130 -6.42 11.32 -4.09
CA SER A 130 -6.99 11.24 -5.43
C SER A 130 -7.31 12.66 -5.92
N PRO A 131 -6.36 13.38 -6.53
CA PRO A 131 -6.52 14.81 -6.79
C PRO A 131 -7.53 15.11 -7.91
N GLY A 132 -7.88 14.16 -8.77
CA GLY A 132 -8.90 14.32 -9.80
C GLY A 132 -9.68 13.03 -10.05
N LYS A 133 -10.94 13.13 -10.49
CA LYS A 133 -11.78 11.98 -10.86
C LYS A 133 -11.66 11.58 -12.32
N ALA A 134 -11.17 12.48 -13.17
CA ALA A 134 -11.12 12.29 -14.60
C ALA A 134 -10.24 11.09 -14.98
N CYS A 135 -10.78 10.16 -15.76
CA CYS A 135 -10.04 9.02 -16.29
C CYS A 135 -10.38 8.82 -17.76
N ASN A 136 -9.36 8.54 -18.57
CA ASN A 136 -9.51 8.29 -19.99
C ASN A 136 -9.99 6.87 -20.33
N LEU A 137 -10.16 6.01 -19.31
CA LEU A 137 -10.70 4.66 -19.42
C LEU A 137 -12.03 4.54 -18.67
N GLN A 138 -12.76 3.46 -18.94
CA GLN A 138 -14.03 3.16 -18.29
C GLN A 138 -14.05 1.70 -17.80
N CYS A 139 -13.10 1.32 -16.95
CA CYS A 139 -12.90 -0.08 -16.54
C CYS A 139 -14.11 -0.73 -15.85
N THR A 140 -14.39 -2.00 -16.15
CA THR A 140 -15.39 -2.79 -15.43
C THR A 140 -15.00 -2.92 -13.94
N GLY A 141 -15.96 -2.75 -13.04
CA GLY A 141 -15.71 -2.88 -11.59
C GLY A 141 -14.73 -1.85 -11.04
N CYS A 142 -14.74 -0.61 -11.54
CA CYS A 142 -13.88 0.46 -11.03
C CYS A 142 -14.37 0.95 -9.66
N TYR A 143 -13.55 0.77 -8.62
CA TYR A 143 -13.87 1.19 -7.25
C TYR A 143 -14.10 2.72 -7.13
N ALA A 144 -13.42 3.51 -7.96
CA ALA A 144 -13.47 4.98 -7.92
C ALA A 144 -14.65 5.56 -8.71
N ASN A 145 -15.38 4.72 -9.46
CA ASN A 145 -16.37 5.12 -10.44
C ASN A 145 -15.92 6.30 -11.34
N ALA A 146 -14.63 6.29 -11.70
CA ALA A 146 -14.01 7.33 -12.51
C ALA A 146 -14.41 7.22 -13.99
N GLY A 147 -14.27 8.31 -14.74
CA GLY A 147 -14.61 8.33 -16.16
C GLY A 147 -14.27 9.64 -16.87
N ILE A 148 -14.61 9.71 -18.15
CA ILE A 148 -14.20 10.78 -19.08
C ILE A 148 -14.99 12.07 -18.84
N MET A 149 -16.22 11.97 -18.32
CA MET A 149 -17.19 13.06 -18.25
C MET A 149 -17.23 13.74 -16.88
N THR A 150 -16.08 14.07 -16.29
CA THR A 150 -16.01 14.77 -15.00
C THR A 150 -14.87 15.79 -14.96
N ASN A 151 -15.10 16.88 -14.24
CA ASN A 151 -14.11 17.92 -13.93
C ASN A 151 -13.90 18.06 -12.40
N GLU A 152 -14.40 17.08 -11.63
CA GLU A 152 -14.20 16.98 -10.19
C GLU A 152 -12.70 16.79 -9.89
N LYS A 153 -12.14 17.71 -9.12
CA LYS A 153 -10.73 17.77 -8.75
C LYS A 153 -10.52 18.67 -7.53
N LEU A 154 -9.46 18.39 -6.78
CA LEU A 154 -8.91 19.33 -5.82
C LEU A 154 -8.36 20.54 -6.58
N SER A 155 -8.46 21.73 -5.97
CA SER A 155 -7.67 22.87 -6.44
C SER A 155 -6.18 22.62 -6.18
N TRP A 156 -5.33 23.37 -6.89
CA TRP A 156 -3.89 23.22 -6.72
C TRP A 156 -3.48 23.55 -5.28
N ASP A 157 -4.05 24.62 -4.73
CA ASP A 157 -3.74 25.11 -3.39
C ASP A 157 -4.18 24.13 -2.30
N VAL A 158 -5.33 23.46 -2.45
CA VAL A 158 -5.78 22.44 -1.50
C VAL A 158 -4.86 21.22 -1.56
N PHE A 159 -4.54 20.74 -2.76
CA PHE A 159 -3.64 19.58 -2.90
C PHE A 159 -2.24 19.87 -2.32
N ASP A 160 -1.70 21.06 -2.59
CA ASP A 160 -0.43 21.51 -2.03
C ASP A 160 -0.46 21.64 -0.50
N ARG A 161 -1.55 22.20 0.05
CA ARG A 161 -1.74 22.37 1.48
C ARG A 161 -1.82 21.02 2.21
N ILE A 162 -2.51 20.03 1.65
CA ILE A 162 -2.58 18.67 2.21
C ILE A 162 -1.17 18.07 2.35
N ILE A 163 -0.37 18.12 1.28
CA ILE A 163 1.00 17.58 1.30
C ILE A 163 1.85 18.36 2.32
N THR A 164 1.73 19.69 2.32
CA THR A 164 2.49 20.56 3.23
C THR A 164 2.15 20.28 4.70
N GLU A 165 0.87 20.19 5.05
CA GLU A 165 0.43 19.90 6.43
C GLU A 165 0.85 18.50 6.86
N ALA A 166 0.68 17.48 6.01
CA ALA A 166 1.12 16.12 6.33
C ALA A 166 2.64 16.08 6.61
N LYS A 167 3.43 16.87 5.87
CA LYS A 167 4.87 16.96 6.08
C LYS A 167 5.24 17.63 7.40
N THR A 168 4.56 18.71 7.76
CA THR A 168 4.93 19.59 8.88
C THR A 168 4.32 19.14 10.20
N LEU A 169 3.09 18.64 10.16
CA LEU A 169 2.34 18.18 11.33
C LEU A 169 2.67 16.73 11.67
N TRP A 170 2.83 15.86 10.68
CA TRP A 170 2.97 14.42 10.89
C TRP A 170 4.35 13.86 10.54
N GLY A 171 5.15 14.63 9.80
CA GLY A 171 6.45 14.15 9.31
C GLY A 171 6.35 13.22 8.09
N VAL A 172 5.18 13.12 7.45
CA VAL A 172 4.96 12.25 6.28
C VAL A 172 5.87 12.68 5.11
N ARG A 173 6.55 11.71 4.48
CA ARG A 173 7.39 11.92 3.28
C ARG A 173 7.04 11.00 2.13
N PHE A 174 6.11 10.07 2.32
CA PHE A 174 5.62 9.19 1.27
C PHE A 174 4.14 9.48 0.99
N PHE A 175 3.82 9.70 -0.29
CA PHE A 175 2.48 9.99 -0.75
C PHE A 175 2.09 9.05 -1.88
N VAL A 176 0.91 8.47 -1.77
CA VAL A 176 0.33 7.63 -2.80
C VAL A 176 -0.75 8.41 -3.52
N ILE A 177 -0.62 8.53 -4.83
CA ILE A 177 -1.54 9.24 -5.69
C ILE A 177 -2.41 8.22 -6.42
N SER A 178 -3.72 8.38 -6.32
CA SER A 178 -4.69 7.58 -7.04
C SER A 178 -5.67 8.49 -7.76
N GLY A 179 -6.83 7.96 -8.15
CA GLY A 179 -8.00 8.74 -8.51
C GLY A 179 -7.99 9.28 -9.92
N GLY A 180 -9.13 9.04 -10.59
CA GLY A 180 -9.15 9.06 -12.02
C GLY A 180 -7.96 8.31 -12.61
N GLU A 181 -7.38 8.89 -13.65
CA GLU A 181 -5.99 8.66 -14.03
C GLU A 181 -5.15 9.82 -13.48
N PRO A 182 -4.16 9.61 -12.60
CA PRO A 182 -3.37 10.69 -12.01
C PRO A 182 -2.71 11.61 -13.04
N MET A 183 -2.29 11.07 -14.19
CA MET A 183 -1.72 11.85 -15.29
C MET A 183 -2.74 12.74 -16.03
N ALA A 184 -4.05 12.58 -15.76
CA ALA A 184 -5.11 13.46 -16.26
C ALA A 184 -5.41 14.64 -15.32
N TYR A 185 -4.85 14.67 -14.11
CA TYR A 185 -5.06 15.78 -13.18
C TYR A 185 -4.41 17.06 -13.71
N HIS A 186 -5.21 18.13 -13.76
CA HIS A 186 -4.73 19.46 -14.06
C HIS A 186 -5.57 20.52 -13.33
N SER A 187 -4.91 21.42 -12.61
CA SER A 187 -5.54 22.56 -11.94
C SER A 187 -4.66 23.80 -12.07
N GLU A 188 -5.25 24.93 -12.45
CA GLU A 188 -4.56 26.24 -12.50
C GLU A 188 -3.26 26.23 -13.33
N GLY A 189 -3.27 25.50 -14.46
CA GLY A 189 -2.11 25.42 -15.35
C GLY A 189 -1.02 24.43 -14.89
N LYS A 190 -1.27 23.66 -13.82
CA LYS A 190 -0.30 22.73 -13.23
C LYS A 190 -0.84 21.31 -13.16
N ASP A 191 0.07 20.35 -13.21
CA ASP A 191 -0.21 18.91 -13.21
C ASP A 191 0.45 18.17 -12.02
N LEU A 192 0.31 16.84 -11.99
CA LEU A 192 0.90 16.02 -10.94
C LEU A 192 2.44 16.11 -10.89
N LEU A 193 3.10 16.23 -12.04
CA LEU A 193 4.56 16.30 -12.11
C LEU A 193 5.07 17.62 -11.54
N ASP A 194 4.32 18.71 -11.69
CA ASP A 194 4.59 19.97 -11.00
C ASP A 194 4.53 19.81 -9.48
N MET A 195 3.58 19.00 -8.98
CA MET A 195 3.43 18.77 -7.53
C MET A 195 4.60 17.95 -6.99
N ALA A 196 4.99 16.90 -7.71
CA ALA A 196 6.16 16.09 -7.37
C ALA A 196 7.46 16.91 -7.40
N GLU A 197 7.59 17.82 -8.37
CA GLU A 197 8.74 18.74 -8.48
C GLU A 197 8.78 19.77 -7.36
N LYS A 198 7.63 20.35 -6.97
CA LYS A 198 7.52 21.29 -5.85
C LYS A 198 7.91 20.62 -4.51
N HIS A 199 7.48 19.38 -4.30
CA HIS A 199 7.75 18.61 -3.08
C HIS A 199 8.88 17.60 -3.28
N ASN A 200 10.02 18.04 -3.81
CA ASN A 200 11.19 17.21 -4.14
C ASN A 200 11.89 16.53 -2.94
N ASP A 201 11.47 16.81 -1.71
CA ASP A 201 11.90 16.14 -0.50
C ASP A 201 10.95 15.01 -0.05
N CYS A 202 9.95 14.70 -0.87
CA CYS A 202 8.99 13.61 -0.68
C CYS A 202 9.11 12.58 -1.80
N LEU A 203 8.74 11.33 -1.50
CA LEU A 203 8.57 10.27 -2.47
C LEU A 203 7.08 10.13 -2.81
N PHE A 204 6.79 10.06 -4.09
CA PHE A 204 5.46 9.85 -4.63
C PHE A 204 5.38 8.49 -5.33
N MET A 205 4.28 7.79 -5.13
CA MET A 205 3.88 6.67 -5.96
C MET A 205 2.54 6.99 -6.60
N MET A 206 2.31 6.62 -7.86
CA MET A 206 0.99 6.78 -8.48
C MET A 206 0.46 5.46 -9.05
N TYR A 207 -0.82 5.16 -8.81
CA TYR A 207 -1.52 4.11 -9.54
C TYR A 207 -1.98 4.64 -10.90
N THR A 208 -1.50 4.06 -11.99
CA THR A 208 -1.78 4.54 -13.35
C THR A 208 -2.25 3.41 -14.24
N ASN A 209 -3.13 3.74 -15.19
CA ASN A 209 -3.46 2.87 -16.31
C ASN A 209 -2.38 2.88 -17.41
N GLY A 210 -1.38 3.75 -17.29
CA GLY A 210 -0.20 3.83 -18.16
C GLY A 210 -0.42 4.48 -19.52
N THR A 211 -1.67 4.73 -19.93
CA THR A 211 -1.98 5.14 -21.31
C THR A 211 -1.75 6.61 -21.61
N LEU A 212 -1.55 7.45 -20.58
CA LEU A 212 -1.24 8.89 -20.72
C LEU A 212 0.23 9.22 -20.48
N ILE A 213 1.07 8.23 -20.21
CA ILE A 213 2.51 8.43 -20.03
C ILE A 213 3.16 8.52 -21.41
N ASN A 214 3.52 9.73 -21.82
CA ASN A 214 4.25 10.01 -23.06
C ASN A 214 5.74 10.30 -22.79
N GLU A 215 6.52 10.46 -23.85
CA GLU A 215 7.96 10.72 -23.79
C GLU A 215 8.31 11.93 -22.92
N LYS A 216 7.57 13.04 -23.04
CA LYS A 216 7.78 14.24 -22.20
C LYS A 216 7.54 13.96 -20.72
N ALA A 217 6.51 13.19 -20.39
CA ALA A 217 6.24 12.78 -19.01
C ALA A 217 7.37 11.91 -18.45
N ILE A 218 7.91 11.00 -19.26
CA ILE A 218 9.04 10.13 -18.90
C ILE A 218 10.31 10.94 -18.64
N GLU A 219 10.66 11.85 -19.54
CA GLU A 219 11.81 12.76 -19.36
C GLU A 219 11.66 13.59 -18.08
N ARG A 220 10.47 14.12 -17.81
CA ARG A 220 10.18 14.85 -16.56
C ARG A 220 10.30 13.94 -15.35
N MET A 221 9.74 12.73 -15.36
CA MET A 221 9.86 11.78 -14.23
C MET A 221 11.32 11.40 -13.96
N ALA A 222 12.12 11.13 -14.99
CA ALA A 222 13.55 10.86 -14.87
C ALA A 222 14.31 12.09 -14.30
N ARG A 223 13.90 13.30 -14.70
CA ARG A 223 14.48 14.55 -14.23
C ARG A 223 14.14 14.82 -12.76
N ILE A 224 12.91 14.57 -12.31
CA ILE A 224 12.48 14.83 -10.93
C ILE A 224 13.02 13.74 -10.00
N GLY A 225 12.82 12.47 -10.38
CA GLY A 225 13.40 11.29 -9.72
C GLY A 225 12.77 10.89 -8.39
N ASN A 226 11.62 11.46 -8.02
CA ASN A 226 10.90 11.15 -6.78
C ASN A 226 9.46 10.65 -7.00
N LEU A 227 9.09 10.27 -8.24
CA LEU A 227 7.78 9.72 -8.57
C LEU A 227 7.94 8.36 -9.24
N THR A 228 7.26 7.34 -8.73
CA THR A 228 7.27 5.98 -9.27
C THR A 228 5.86 5.54 -9.67
N PRO A 229 5.59 5.20 -10.95
CA PRO A 229 4.30 4.66 -11.37
C PRO A 229 4.16 3.17 -11.00
N ALA A 230 2.96 2.80 -10.58
CA ALA A 230 2.50 1.43 -10.46
C ALA A 230 1.46 1.17 -11.57
N PHE A 231 1.86 0.40 -12.58
CA PHE A 231 1.03 0.11 -13.75
C PHE A 231 -0.05 -0.90 -13.41
N SER A 232 -1.29 -0.57 -13.76
CA SER A 232 -2.42 -1.40 -13.41
C SER A 232 -2.65 -2.52 -14.43
N LEU A 233 -2.74 -3.77 -13.95
CA LEU A 233 -2.89 -4.99 -14.75
C LEU A 233 -3.86 -5.98 -14.08
N GLU A 234 -4.51 -6.84 -14.88
CA GLU A 234 -5.41 -7.90 -14.41
C GLU A 234 -4.97 -9.30 -14.84
N GLY A 235 -3.76 -9.42 -15.39
CA GLY A 235 -3.26 -10.62 -16.03
C GLY A 235 -2.63 -10.28 -17.38
N TRP A 236 -2.49 -11.29 -18.21
CA TRP A 236 -2.07 -11.16 -19.60
C TRP A 236 -3.05 -10.29 -20.39
N ARG A 237 -2.70 -10.07 -21.66
CA ARG A 237 -3.45 -9.21 -22.58
C ARG A 237 -4.95 -9.40 -22.54
N GLU A 238 -5.43 -10.63 -22.60
CA GLU A 238 -6.87 -10.92 -22.65
C GLU A 238 -7.59 -10.38 -21.40
N ARG A 239 -7.09 -10.69 -20.20
CA ARG A 239 -7.69 -10.26 -18.94
C ARG A 239 -7.61 -8.75 -18.73
N THR A 240 -6.43 -8.18 -18.97
CA THR A 240 -6.21 -6.72 -18.86
C THR A 240 -7.10 -5.95 -19.83
N ASP A 241 -7.13 -6.35 -21.11
CA ASP A 241 -7.92 -5.65 -22.12
C ASP A 241 -9.44 -5.85 -21.91
N ALA A 242 -9.88 -7.03 -21.44
CA ALA A 242 -11.28 -7.30 -21.13
C ALA A 242 -11.83 -6.35 -20.06
N ARG A 243 -11.02 -6.05 -19.03
CA ARG A 243 -11.43 -5.11 -17.97
C ARG A 243 -11.24 -3.65 -18.36
N ARG A 244 -10.11 -3.30 -18.98
CA ARG A 244 -9.65 -1.91 -19.14
C ARG A 244 -9.92 -1.31 -20.51
N GLY A 245 -10.18 -2.14 -21.50
CA GLY A 245 -10.34 -1.77 -22.90
C GLY A 245 -9.20 -2.29 -23.78
N LYS A 246 -9.52 -2.52 -25.06
CA LYS A 246 -8.62 -3.11 -26.05
C LYS A 246 -7.32 -2.31 -26.20
N GLY A 247 -6.18 -3.02 -26.20
CA GLY A 247 -4.84 -2.47 -26.42
C GLY A 247 -4.24 -1.76 -25.20
N VAL A 248 -4.86 -1.85 -24.02
CA VAL A 248 -4.30 -1.27 -22.79
C VAL A 248 -3.05 -2.03 -22.37
N PHE A 249 -3.05 -3.36 -22.48
CA PHE A 249 -1.88 -4.18 -22.13
C PHE A 249 -0.62 -3.79 -22.90
N ASP A 250 -0.72 -3.55 -24.21
CA ASP A 250 0.43 -3.10 -25.03
C ASP A 250 0.95 -1.74 -24.60
N LYS A 251 0.06 -0.81 -24.29
CA LYS A 251 0.44 0.54 -23.84
C LYS A 251 1.16 0.48 -22.50
N VAL A 252 0.71 -0.39 -21.60
CA VAL A 252 1.39 -0.64 -20.32
C VAL A 252 2.80 -1.17 -20.56
N LEU A 253 2.98 -2.20 -21.39
CA LEU A 253 4.31 -2.75 -21.69
C LEU A 253 5.23 -1.73 -22.36
N ALA A 254 4.70 -0.93 -23.30
CA ALA A 254 5.46 0.14 -23.93
C ALA A 254 5.89 1.23 -22.92
N GLY A 255 5.00 1.59 -21.98
CA GLY A 255 5.32 2.53 -20.90
C GLY A 255 6.40 2.00 -19.97
N MET A 256 6.32 0.73 -19.57
CA MET A 256 7.35 0.06 -18.76
C MET A 256 8.71 0.06 -19.46
N ASP A 257 8.76 -0.34 -20.75
CA ASP A 257 10.01 -0.34 -21.52
C ASP A 257 10.63 1.06 -21.62
N ALA A 258 9.81 2.09 -21.86
CA ALA A 258 10.29 3.46 -21.97
C ALA A 258 10.81 4.01 -20.63
N LEU A 259 10.14 3.73 -19.51
CA LEU A 259 10.63 4.10 -18.16
C LEU A 259 11.91 3.37 -17.80
N ARG A 260 12.02 2.08 -18.15
CA ARG A 260 13.24 1.28 -17.94
C ARG A 260 14.43 1.89 -18.67
N LYS A 261 14.25 2.27 -19.94
CA LYS A 261 15.28 2.96 -20.74
C LYS A 261 15.67 4.33 -20.15
N ALA A 262 14.71 5.04 -19.56
CA ALA A 262 14.94 6.31 -18.87
C ALA A 262 15.52 6.15 -17.44
N GLY A 263 15.60 4.91 -16.93
CA GLY A 263 16.07 4.61 -15.58
C GLY A 263 15.13 5.10 -14.48
N VAL A 264 13.82 5.10 -14.73
CA VAL A 264 12.78 5.46 -13.75
C VAL A 264 12.20 4.17 -13.15
N PRO A 265 12.17 4.02 -11.81
CA PRO A 265 11.55 2.87 -11.15
C PRO A 265 10.06 2.83 -11.42
N TYR A 266 9.51 1.62 -11.50
CA TYR A 266 8.08 1.39 -11.57
C TYR A 266 7.73 0.04 -10.99
N GLY A 267 6.45 -0.10 -10.66
CA GLY A 267 5.88 -1.34 -10.18
C GLY A 267 4.62 -1.74 -10.92
N MET A 268 3.94 -2.75 -10.38
CA MET A 268 2.61 -3.16 -10.81
C MET A 268 1.56 -2.90 -9.73
N SER A 269 0.33 -2.70 -10.18
CA SER A 269 -0.87 -2.73 -9.35
C SER A 269 -1.82 -3.77 -9.94
N LEU A 270 -1.98 -4.87 -9.24
CA LEU A 270 -2.73 -6.03 -9.69
C LEU A 270 -4.09 -6.03 -9.00
N THR A 271 -5.17 -6.03 -9.78
CA THR A 271 -6.50 -6.24 -9.21
C THR A 271 -6.91 -7.69 -9.33
N ALA A 272 -6.97 -8.39 -8.20
CA ALA A 272 -7.39 -9.78 -8.11
C ALA A 272 -8.92 -9.88 -8.14
N THR A 273 -9.45 -10.72 -9.03
CA THR A 273 -10.85 -11.14 -9.11
C THR A 273 -10.91 -12.65 -9.08
N CYS A 274 -12.09 -13.23 -8.82
CA CYS A 274 -12.29 -14.69 -8.90
C CYS A 274 -11.85 -15.30 -10.24
N ASP A 275 -11.78 -14.52 -11.31
CA ASP A 275 -11.42 -14.98 -12.65
C ASP A 275 -9.92 -15.01 -12.95
N ASN A 276 -9.09 -14.32 -12.15
CA ASN A 276 -7.69 -14.09 -12.51
C ASN A 276 -6.66 -14.37 -11.42
N THR A 277 -7.08 -14.73 -10.19
CA THR A 277 -6.16 -14.81 -9.05
C THR A 277 -4.98 -15.74 -9.30
N GLU A 278 -5.24 -16.87 -9.94
CA GLU A 278 -4.28 -17.92 -10.28
C GLU A 278 -3.29 -17.46 -11.36
N GLU A 279 -3.77 -16.66 -12.31
CA GLU A 279 -2.96 -16.13 -13.41
C GLU A 279 -1.97 -15.08 -12.90
N ILE A 280 -2.45 -14.08 -12.16
CA ILE A 280 -1.64 -12.95 -11.68
C ILE A 280 -0.60 -13.35 -10.62
N LEU A 281 -0.80 -14.49 -9.95
CA LEU A 281 0.13 -15.05 -8.97
C LEU A 281 0.89 -16.30 -9.47
N SER A 282 0.74 -16.63 -10.76
CA SER A 282 1.52 -17.72 -11.36
C SER A 282 3.00 -17.38 -11.40
N ASP A 283 3.85 -18.40 -11.27
CA ASP A 283 5.31 -18.23 -11.39
C ASP A 283 5.68 -17.61 -12.74
N GLU A 284 5.00 -18.00 -13.83
CA GLU A 284 5.24 -17.48 -15.18
C GLU A 284 4.96 -15.97 -15.28
N PHE A 285 3.78 -15.53 -14.84
CA PHE A 285 3.40 -14.13 -14.87
C PHE A 285 4.35 -13.28 -14.02
N MET A 286 4.61 -13.72 -12.79
CA MET A 286 5.46 -12.97 -11.86
C MET A 286 6.93 -12.95 -12.31
N ASP A 287 7.45 -14.07 -12.82
CA ASP A 287 8.81 -14.12 -13.38
C ASP A 287 8.95 -13.19 -14.59
N TYR A 288 7.99 -13.18 -15.52
CA TYR A 288 8.01 -12.28 -16.68
C TYR A 288 8.14 -10.82 -16.24
N PHE A 289 7.31 -10.36 -15.31
CA PHE A 289 7.33 -8.95 -14.92
C PHE A 289 8.55 -8.56 -14.08
N TYR A 290 8.95 -9.36 -13.08
CA TYR A 290 10.09 -9.03 -12.24
C TYR A 290 11.44 -9.24 -12.93
N LYS A 291 11.60 -10.32 -13.70
CA LYS A 291 12.89 -10.68 -14.31
C LYS A 291 13.08 -10.06 -15.69
N GLU A 292 12.04 -10.06 -16.52
CA GLU A 292 12.16 -9.59 -17.91
C GLU A 292 11.72 -8.13 -18.05
N GLN A 293 10.58 -7.77 -17.45
CA GLN A 293 10.09 -6.39 -17.54
C GLN A 293 10.74 -5.45 -16.54
N GLY A 294 11.47 -5.91 -15.53
CA GLY A 294 12.20 -5.06 -14.60
C GLY A 294 11.34 -4.38 -13.53
N VAL A 295 10.18 -4.96 -13.22
CA VAL A 295 9.32 -4.52 -12.10
C VAL A 295 10.08 -4.66 -10.77
N ILE A 296 10.03 -3.62 -9.94
CA ILE A 296 10.73 -3.59 -8.64
C ILE A 296 9.80 -3.70 -7.43
N TYR A 297 8.48 -3.60 -7.61
CA TYR A 297 7.48 -3.86 -6.59
C TYR A 297 6.12 -4.16 -7.23
N SER A 298 5.25 -4.87 -6.52
CA SER A 298 3.86 -5.06 -6.94
C SER A 298 2.92 -4.96 -5.76
N TRP A 299 1.78 -4.32 -5.99
CA TRP A 299 0.67 -4.21 -5.04
C TRP A 299 -0.49 -5.04 -5.54
N ILE A 300 -1.04 -5.92 -4.70
CA ILE A 300 -2.25 -6.68 -4.98
C ILE A 300 -3.39 -6.06 -4.20
N PHE A 301 -4.44 -5.69 -4.93
CA PHE A 301 -5.73 -5.31 -4.41
C PHE A 301 -6.74 -6.35 -4.84
N HIS A 302 -7.54 -6.86 -3.92
CA HIS A 302 -8.66 -7.70 -4.29
C HIS A 302 -9.81 -6.77 -4.71
N TYR A 303 -10.60 -7.23 -5.68
CA TYR A 303 -11.80 -6.53 -6.07
C TYR A 303 -12.69 -6.34 -4.84
N MET A 304 -13.09 -5.09 -4.63
CA MET A 304 -14.09 -4.71 -3.63
C MET A 304 -15.35 -4.27 -4.35
N PRO A 305 -16.52 -4.74 -3.90
CA PRO A 305 -17.83 -4.46 -4.50
C PRO A 305 -18.29 -3.02 -4.16
N ILE A 306 -17.57 -2.02 -4.65
CA ILE A 306 -17.87 -0.60 -4.44
C ILE A 306 -17.72 0.20 -5.73
N GLY A 307 -18.26 1.42 -5.75
CA GLY A 307 -18.05 2.38 -6.82
C GLY A 307 -18.91 2.06 -8.04
N ARG A 308 -18.33 1.54 -9.12
CA ARG A 308 -19.13 1.27 -10.33
C ARG A 308 -20.03 0.05 -10.19
N SER A 309 -19.64 -0.91 -9.37
CA SER A 309 -20.39 -2.14 -9.19
C SER A 309 -20.28 -2.60 -7.76
N VAL A 310 -21.43 -2.85 -7.15
CA VAL A 310 -21.57 -3.42 -5.81
C VAL A 310 -21.79 -4.94 -5.84
N SER A 311 -21.64 -5.56 -7.02
CA SER A 311 -21.74 -7.02 -7.15
C SER A 311 -20.54 -7.70 -6.49
N LEU A 312 -20.84 -8.75 -5.73
CA LEU A 312 -19.86 -9.65 -5.09
C LEU A 312 -19.25 -10.66 -6.07
N ASP A 313 -19.79 -10.80 -7.28
CA ASP A 313 -19.47 -11.90 -8.20
C ASP A 313 -17.99 -11.93 -8.63
N LEU A 314 -17.34 -10.75 -8.66
CA LEU A 314 -15.94 -10.62 -9.04
C LEU A 314 -14.98 -10.74 -7.86
N MET A 315 -15.46 -10.85 -6.62
CA MET A 315 -14.58 -11.00 -5.47
C MET A 315 -13.86 -12.35 -5.53
N PRO A 316 -12.54 -12.42 -5.28
CA PRO A 316 -11.87 -13.69 -5.04
C PRO A 316 -12.61 -14.46 -3.94
N THR A 317 -12.96 -15.71 -4.22
CA THR A 317 -13.64 -16.57 -3.23
C THR A 317 -12.79 -16.72 -1.95
N PRO A 318 -13.37 -17.08 -0.79
CA PRO A 318 -12.59 -17.32 0.42
C PRO A 318 -11.44 -18.33 0.24
N GLN A 319 -11.65 -19.40 -0.53
CA GLN A 319 -10.62 -20.39 -0.87
C GLN A 319 -9.54 -19.79 -1.77
N GLN A 320 -9.92 -19.01 -2.80
CA GLN A 320 -8.95 -18.31 -3.63
C GLN A 320 -8.14 -17.31 -2.80
N ARG A 321 -8.76 -16.57 -1.87
CA ARG A 321 -8.03 -15.68 -0.98
C ARG A 321 -7.00 -16.42 -0.13
N LEU A 322 -7.35 -17.57 0.45
CA LEU A 322 -6.41 -18.40 1.21
C LEU A 322 -5.27 -18.91 0.30
N TRP A 323 -5.59 -19.36 -0.90
CA TRP A 323 -4.61 -19.76 -1.91
C TRP A 323 -3.68 -18.61 -2.27
N MET A 324 -4.21 -17.40 -2.47
CA MET A 324 -3.44 -16.19 -2.74
C MET A 324 -2.50 -15.83 -1.58
N TRP A 325 -2.95 -15.95 -0.33
CA TRP A 325 -2.09 -15.76 0.85
C TRP A 325 -0.88 -16.70 0.76
N HIS A 326 -1.11 -17.99 0.57
CA HIS A 326 -0.03 -18.97 0.48
C HIS A 326 0.89 -18.69 -0.71
N GLN A 327 0.32 -18.46 -1.90
CA GLN A 327 1.11 -18.28 -3.11
C GLN A 327 1.90 -16.97 -3.14
N SER A 328 1.32 -15.87 -2.63
CA SER A 328 2.05 -14.60 -2.50
C SER A 328 3.23 -14.75 -1.53
N TRP A 329 3.06 -15.45 -0.40
CA TRP A 329 4.18 -15.72 0.50
C TRP A 329 5.22 -16.65 -0.09
N LYS A 330 4.81 -17.65 -0.89
CA LYS A 330 5.74 -18.51 -1.63
C LYS A 330 6.63 -17.67 -2.55
N LEU A 331 6.04 -16.77 -3.35
CA LEU A 331 6.78 -15.87 -4.23
C LEU A 331 7.73 -14.95 -3.44
N ILE A 332 7.31 -14.43 -2.28
CA ILE A 332 8.16 -13.60 -1.41
C ILE A 332 9.33 -14.41 -0.85
N ARG A 333 9.07 -15.60 -0.30
CA ARG A 333 10.07 -16.41 0.43
C ARG A 333 11.04 -17.13 -0.50
N GLU A 334 10.56 -17.64 -1.64
CA GLU A 334 11.38 -18.43 -2.56
C GLU A 334 12.03 -17.59 -3.68
N LYS A 335 11.35 -16.54 -4.15
CA LYS A 335 11.84 -15.70 -5.27
C LYS A 335 12.35 -14.34 -4.82
N SER A 336 12.15 -13.99 -3.54
CA SER A 336 12.48 -12.67 -3.01
C SER A 336 11.84 -11.53 -3.81
N TYR A 337 10.60 -11.68 -4.26
CA TYR A 337 9.85 -10.59 -4.91
C TYR A 337 9.25 -9.65 -3.88
N PHE A 338 9.48 -8.35 -4.04
CA PHE A 338 8.78 -7.33 -3.25
C PHE A 338 7.33 -7.23 -3.74
N LEU A 339 6.49 -8.08 -3.15
CA LEU A 339 5.09 -8.25 -3.46
C LEU A 339 4.28 -7.99 -2.19
N ALA A 340 3.33 -7.08 -2.24
CA ALA A 340 2.47 -6.76 -1.12
C ALA A 340 1.01 -6.97 -1.48
N ASP A 341 0.29 -7.76 -0.68
CA ASP A 341 -1.14 -7.98 -0.77
C ASP A 341 -1.84 -7.28 0.38
N PHE A 342 -2.70 -6.31 0.04
CA PHE A 342 -3.29 -5.40 1.01
C PHE A 342 -4.19 -6.08 2.05
N TRP A 343 -4.76 -7.25 1.73
CA TRP A 343 -5.61 -8.00 2.66
C TRP A 343 -4.97 -9.26 3.21
N ASN A 344 -4.06 -9.90 2.47
CA ASN A 344 -3.41 -11.13 2.93
C ASN A 344 -2.14 -10.87 3.75
N HIS A 345 -1.52 -9.68 3.66
CA HIS A 345 -0.28 -9.35 4.38
C HIS A 345 -0.50 -8.38 5.54
N GLY A 346 -1.67 -8.45 6.20
CA GLY A 346 -1.94 -7.70 7.44
C GLY A 346 -0.88 -7.93 8.52
N THR A 347 -0.19 -9.07 8.49
CA THR A 347 0.92 -9.44 9.37
C THR A 347 2.14 -8.53 9.21
N VAL A 348 2.39 -7.99 8.02
CA VAL A 348 3.52 -7.07 7.77
C VAL A 348 3.20 -5.65 8.28
N CYS A 349 1.92 -5.29 8.33
CA CYS A 349 1.43 -3.95 8.65
C CYS A 349 0.78 -3.83 10.04
N ASP A 350 0.85 -4.89 10.86
CA ASP A 350 0.25 -4.94 12.19
C ASP A 350 -1.28 -4.71 12.20
N GLY A 351 -1.95 -5.33 11.22
CA GLY A 351 -3.38 -5.28 11.02
C GLY A 351 -3.82 -4.23 9.99
N CYS A 352 -4.93 -3.54 10.26
CA CYS A 352 -5.48 -2.53 9.35
C CYS A 352 -4.65 -1.25 9.33
N LEU A 353 -4.49 -0.67 8.14
CA LEU A 353 -3.86 0.63 7.93
C LEU A 353 -4.86 1.80 7.89
N SER A 354 -6.17 1.55 7.97
CA SER A 354 -7.18 2.60 7.82
C SER A 354 -7.21 3.59 8.99
N ALA A 355 -7.75 4.79 8.75
CA ALA A 355 -7.93 5.85 9.75
C ALA A 355 -6.64 6.28 10.47
N GLY A 356 -5.49 6.20 9.78
CA GLY A 356 -4.17 6.49 10.36
C GLY A 356 -3.57 5.38 11.22
N SER A 357 -4.29 4.27 11.42
CA SER A 357 -3.95 3.09 12.23
C SER A 357 -3.65 3.37 13.71
N ASP A 358 -3.97 2.45 14.61
CA ASP A 358 -3.55 2.53 16.02
C ASP A 358 -2.09 2.10 16.26
N THR A 359 -1.56 1.24 15.39
CA THR A 359 -0.20 0.70 15.47
C THR A 359 0.83 1.61 14.81
N GLY A 360 0.44 2.84 14.50
CA GLY A 360 1.29 3.90 14.04
C GLY A 360 1.74 3.74 12.61
N GLY A 361 1.12 4.54 11.77
CA GLY A 361 1.58 4.74 10.42
C GLY A 361 0.61 4.30 9.34
N GLY A 362 -0.67 4.15 9.67
CA GLY A 362 -1.69 4.00 8.63
C GLY A 362 -1.80 5.25 7.75
N TYR A 363 -2.90 5.31 6.99
CA TYR A 363 -3.17 6.43 6.09
C TYR A 363 -4.62 6.89 6.19
N PHE A 364 -4.87 8.03 5.56
CA PHE A 364 -6.21 8.50 5.19
C PHE A 364 -6.30 8.62 3.69
N TYR A 365 -7.52 8.48 3.19
CA TYR A 365 -7.84 8.72 1.80
C TYR A 365 -8.52 10.09 1.67
N ILE A 366 -8.02 10.93 0.76
CA ILE A 366 -8.65 12.21 0.41
C ILE A 366 -8.99 12.20 -1.07
N ASP A 367 -10.27 12.35 -1.41
CA ASP A 367 -10.73 12.35 -2.80
C ASP A 367 -10.75 13.75 -3.44
N TRP A 368 -11.06 13.77 -4.74
CA TRP A 368 -11.13 14.95 -5.59
C TRP A 368 -12.21 15.97 -5.17
N ASN A 369 -13.19 15.57 -4.35
CA ASN A 369 -14.21 16.45 -3.79
C ASN A 369 -13.82 16.95 -2.39
N GLY A 370 -12.65 16.52 -1.89
CA GLY A 370 -12.16 16.83 -0.56
C GLY A 370 -12.72 15.92 0.54
N LYS A 371 -13.50 14.88 0.21
CA LYS A 371 -14.01 13.94 1.21
C LYS A 371 -12.84 13.15 1.80
N VAL A 372 -12.73 13.12 3.11
CA VAL A 372 -11.70 12.35 3.83
C VAL A 372 -12.32 11.06 4.34
N SER A 373 -11.78 9.92 3.92
CA SER A 373 -12.25 8.58 4.30
C SER A 373 -11.15 7.76 4.99
N PRO A 374 -11.48 6.73 5.78
CA PRO A 374 -10.49 5.93 6.48
C PRO A 374 -9.54 5.17 5.56
N CYS A 375 -10.04 4.76 4.40
CA CYS A 375 -9.37 3.87 3.44
C CYS A 375 -9.95 4.15 2.05
N VAL A 376 -9.17 3.90 1.00
CA VAL A 376 -9.63 4.00 -0.39
C VAL A 376 -10.87 3.13 -0.66
N PHE A 377 -10.97 2.00 0.04
CA PHE A 377 -12.06 1.04 -0.10
C PHE A 377 -13.21 1.25 0.90
N MET A 378 -13.13 2.23 1.80
CA MET A 378 -14.19 2.58 2.76
C MET A 378 -14.81 3.93 2.38
N PRO A 379 -15.79 3.97 1.46
CA PRO A 379 -16.31 5.20 0.88
C PRO A 379 -17.30 5.91 1.81
N TYR A 380 -16.90 6.16 3.06
CA TYR A 380 -17.68 6.84 4.08
C TYR A 380 -16.83 7.91 4.75
N SER A 381 -17.30 9.16 4.68
CA SER A 381 -16.54 10.35 5.03
C SER A 381 -17.28 11.16 6.09
N PRO A 382 -16.71 11.34 7.30
CA PRO A 382 -17.31 12.20 8.31
C PRO A 382 -16.98 13.69 8.07
N ILE A 383 -16.04 14.00 7.17
CA ILE A 383 -15.48 15.35 7.04
C ILE A 383 -14.96 15.63 5.62
N ASN A 384 -15.18 16.88 5.17
CA ASN A 384 -14.59 17.42 3.94
C ASN A 384 -13.41 18.35 4.26
N ILE A 385 -12.25 18.12 3.65
CA ILE A 385 -11.03 18.89 3.87
C ILE A 385 -11.16 20.35 3.41
N ASN A 386 -11.96 20.62 2.38
CA ASN A 386 -12.19 21.98 1.90
C ASN A 386 -12.92 22.81 2.95
N ASP A 387 -13.92 22.21 3.60
CA ASP A 387 -14.69 22.84 4.67
C ASP A 387 -13.82 23.01 5.92
N ALA A 388 -13.07 21.97 6.30
CA ALA A 388 -12.12 22.05 7.41
C ALA A 388 -11.12 23.21 7.22
N TYR A 389 -10.54 23.34 6.02
CA TYR A 389 -9.61 24.41 5.71
C TYR A 389 -10.24 25.80 5.68
N ARG A 390 -11.48 25.93 5.22
CA ARG A 390 -12.24 27.18 5.26
C ARG A 390 -12.53 27.62 6.70
N ASP A 391 -12.78 26.65 7.58
CA ASP A 391 -13.03 26.90 9.01
C ASP A 391 -11.73 27.11 9.82
N GLY A 392 -10.57 27.13 9.17
CA GLY A 392 -9.27 27.32 9.83
C GLY A 392 -8.74 26.09 10.56
N LYS A 393 -9.35 24.91 10.34
CA LYS A 393 -8.87 23.62 10.85
C LYS A 393 -7.69 23.10 10.02
N THR A 394 -6.98 22.11 10.55
CA THR A 394 -5.85 21.43 9.94
C THR A 394 -6.11 19.92 9.83
N LEU A 395 -5.17 19.20 9.24
CA LEU A 395 -5.20 17.74 9.23
C LEU A 395 -5.24 17.10 10.64
N ASN A 396 -4.74 17.78 11.69
CA ASN A 396 -4.84 17.23 13.06
C ASN A 396 -6.29 17.14 13.55
N GLU A 397 -7.11 18.17 13.32
CA GLU A 397 -8.54 18.13 13.67
C GLU A 397 -9.28 17.09 12.83
N VAL A 398 -8.92 16.95 11.55
CA VAL A 398 -9.46 15.89 10.67
C VAL A 398 -9.14 14.51 11.25
N TRP A 399 -7.90 14.27 11.67
CA TRP A 399 -7.49 12.98 12.25
C TRP A 399 -8.26 12.63 13.54
N GLN A 400 -8.59 13.64 14.35
CA GLN A 400 -9.26 13.49 15.64
C GLN A 400 -10.75 13.17 15.54
N ASP A 401 -11.33 13.19 14.33
CA ASP A 401 -12.75 12.91 14.13
C ASP A 401 -13.20 11.62 14.84
N PRO A 402 -14.36 11.62 15.55
CA PRO A 402 -14.83 10.46 16.31
C PRO A 402 -14.98 9.18 15.49
N PHE A 403 -15.37 9.27 14.21
CA PHE A 403 -15.49 8.10 13.35
C PHE A 403 -14.12 7.46 13.04
N PHE A 404 -13.09 8.28 12.82
CA PHE A 404 -11.74 7.76 12.66
C PHE A 404 -11.18 7.21 13.98
N ALA A 405 -11.48 7.86 15.11
CA ALA A 405 -11.07 7.40 16.42
C ALA A 405 -11.70 6.06 16.80
N SER A 406 -12.98 5.83 16.47
CA SER A 406 -13.68 4.57 16.74
C SER A 406 -13.06 3.42 15.95
N LEU A 407 -12.70 3.62 14.69
CA LEU A 407 -11.95 2.64 13.90
C LEU A 407 -10.59 2.30 14.52
N ARG A 408 -9.82 3.30 14.93
CA ARG A 408 -8.54 3.06 15.63
C ARG A 408 -8.74 2.31 16.94
N ASN A 409 -9.81 2.58 17.68
CA ASN A 409 -10.13 1.85 18.91
C ASN A 409 -10.54 0.40 18.63
N TRP A 410 -11.34 0.16 17.60
CA TRP A 410 -11.67 -1.18 17.13
C TRP A 410 -10.40 -1.96 16.77
N GLN A 411 -9.46 -1.35 16.03
CA GLN A 411 -8.18 -1.99 15.66
C GLN A 411 -7.34 -2.35 16.91
N LYS A 412 -7.27 -1.48 17.94
CA LYS A 412 -6.62 -1.79 19.22
C LYS A 412 -7.25 -3.01 19.89
N SER A 413 -8.58 -3.02 19.98
CA SER A 413 -9.33 -4.12 20.60
C SER A 413 -9.18 -5.43 19.85
N PHE A 414 -9.18 -5.40 18.51
CA PHE A 414 -8.95 -6.55 17.66
C PHE A 414 -7.60 -7.21 17.95
N LYS A 415 -6.54 -6.41 18.07
CA LYS A 415 -5.20 -6.89 18.40
C LYS A 415 -5.06 -7.45 19.82
N GLN A 416 -5.66 -6.78 20.81
CA GLN A 416 -5.59 -7.21 22.21
C GLN A 416 -6.27 -8.55 22.50
N LYS A 417 -7.16 -9.00 21.61
CA LYS A 417 -7.87 -10.29 21.72
C LYS A 417 -7.24 -11.38 20.84
N ASP A 418 -5.96 -11.25 20.51
CA ASP A 418 -5.23 -12.15 19.61
C ASP A 418 -5.93 -12.34 18.25
N GLY A 419 -6.55 -11.27 17.74
CA GLY A 419 -7.29 -11.28 16.48
C GLY A 419 -6.45 -11.85 15.33
N ASN A 420 -7.12 -12.52 14.40
CA ASN A 420 -6.48 -13.15 13.26
C ASN A 420 -6.01 -12.12 12.23
N TRP A 421 -4.70 -11.83 12.15
CA TRP A 421 -4.19 -10.75 11.27
C TRP A 421 -4.21 -11.09 9.77
N LEU A 422 -4.69 -12.28 9.39
CA LEU A 422 -5.09 -12.60 8.01
C LEU A 422 -6.46 -12.01 7.64
N MET A 423 -7.18 -11.50 8.64
CA MET A 423 -8.47 -10.83 8.57
C MET A 423 -8.39 -9.38 9.12
N PRO A 424 -7.51 -8.52 8.58
CA PRO A 424 -7.24 -7.22 9.18
C PRO A 424 -8.32 -6.15 8.90
N CYS A 425 -9.24 -6.36 7.95
CA CYS A 425 -9.97 -5.28 7.32
C CYS A 425 -11.42 -5.13 7.82
N PRO A 426 -11.81 -4.00 8.45
CA PRO A 426 -13.20 -3.80 8.89
C PRO A 426 -14.25 -3.87 7.78
N ILE A 427 -13.93 -3.47 6.55
CA ILE A 427 -14.93 -3.46 5.46
C ILE A 427 -15.11 -4.83 4.80
N ARG A 428 -14.18 -5.76 4.99
CA ARG A 428 -14.17 -7.04 4.27
C ARG A 428 -14.05 -8.28 5.15
N ASP A 429 -13.60 -8.10 6.38
CA ASP A 429 -13.30 -9.19 7.28
C ASP A 429 -14.11 -9.08 8.57
N HIS A 430 -14.70 -7.90 8.82
CA HIS A 430 -15.52 -7.58 9.99
C HIS A 430 -16.62 -6.56 9.65
N HIS A 431 -17.30 -6.79 8.52
CA HIS A 431 -18.25 -5.85 7.92
C HIS A 431 -19.41 -5.51 8.88
N ALA A 432 -19.90 -6.49 9.65
CA ALA A 432 -20.89 -6.28 10.69
C ALA A 432 -20.44 -5.27 11.76
N ASP A 433 -19.17 -5.25 12.14
CA ASP A 433 -18.63 -4.28 13.10
C ASP A 433 -18.48 -2.90 12.46
N LEU A 434 -18.05 -2.83 11.19
CA LEU A 434 -18.02 -1.57 10.46
C LEU A 434 -19.42 -0.94 10.36
N ARG A 435 -20.45 -1.74 10.06
CA ARG A 435 -21.84 -1.25 9.98
C ARG A 435 -22.34 -0.66 11.30
N LYS A 436 -21.95 -1.21 12.45
CA LYS A 436 -22.25 -0.62 13.76
C LYS A 436 -21.60 0.76 13.92
N MET A 437 -20.34 0.90 13.53
CA MET A 437 -19.63 2.18 13.58
C MET A 437 -20.24 3.20 12.62
N ILE A 438 -20.65 2.79 11.41
CA ILE A 438 -21.34 3.67 10.47
C ILE A 438 -22.69 4.11 11.04
N ALA A 439 -23.46 3.21 11.66
CA ALA A 439 -24.74 3.55 12.28
C ALA A 439 -24.58 4.48 13.51
N GLU A 440 -23.49 4.38 14.26
CA GLU A 440 -23.24 5.21 15.44
C GLU A 440 -22.79 6.64 15.07
N TYR A 441 -21.90 6.78 14.08
CA TYR A 441 -21.27 8.05 13.74
C TYR A 441 -21.84 8.73 12.49
N GLU A 442 -22.71 8.03 11.75
CA GLU A 442 -23.42 8.51 10.55
C GLU A 442 -22.52 9.26 9.53
N PRO A 443 -21.33 8.73 9.15
CA PRO A 443 -20.50 9.36 8.13
C PRO A 443 -21.22 9.40 6.77
N GLU A 444 -20.97 10.44 5.97
CA GLU A 444 -21.60 10.58 4.66
C GLU A 444 -21.02 9.57 3.65
N PRO A 445 -21.86 8.87 2.87
CA PRO A 445 -21.37 8.10 1.72
C PRO A 445 -20.62 8.98 0.72
N SER A 446 -19.50 8.49 0.19
CA SER A 446 -18.67 9.27 -0.73
C SER A 446 -19.34 9.49 -2.08
N ASP A 447 -20.18 8.54 -2.53
CA ASP A 447 -20.98 8.64 -3.75
C ASP A 447 -22.31 7.85 -3.62
N GLU A 448 -23.07 7.84 -4.72
CA GLU A 448 -24.36 7.16 -4.78
C GLU A 448 -24.24 5.64 -4.60
N SER A 449 -23.20 5.01 -5.15
CA SER A 449 -23.01 3.57 -5.02
C SER A 449 -22.70 3.18 -3.58
N ALA A 450 -21.91 3.97 -2.87
CA ALA A 450 -21.68 3.76 -1.44
C ALA A 450 -22.99 3.86 -0.63
N ARG A 451 -23.89 4.75 -1.02
CA ARG A 451 -25.22 4.88 -0.41
C ARG A 451 -26.12 3.68 -0.72
N GLU A 452 -26.11 3.19 -1.96
CA GLU A 452 -26.85 1.99 -2.36
C GLU A 452 -26.35 0.75 -1.59
N ALA A 453 -25.03 0.51 -1.56
CA ALA A 453 -24.43 -0.60 -0.82
C ALA A 453 -24.76 -0.58 0.67
N LEU A 454 -24.79 0.61 1.29
CA LEU A 454 -25.12 0.77 2.70
C LEU A 454 -26.58 0.38 3.02
N LEU A 455 -27.49 0.58 2.07
CA LEU A 455 -28.92 0.33 2.23
C LEU A 455 -29.35 -1.06 1.74
N ASP A 456 -28.48 -1.79 1.05
CA ASP A 456 -28.77 -3.09 0.46
C ASP A 456 -28.52 -4.23 1.48
N PRO A 457 -29.59 -4.94 1.94
CA PRO A 457 -29.44 -6.06 2.86
C PRO A 457 -28.71 -7.25 2.24
N ASP A 458 -28.87 -7.50 0.93
CA ASP A 458 -28.22 -8.63 0.25
C ASP A 458 -26.71 -8.39 0.16
N TYR A 459 -26.31 -7.14 -0.06
CA TYR A 459 -24.92 -6.73 0.03
C TYR A 459 -24.35 -6.98 1.44
N ALA A 460 -25.06 -6.53 2.48
CA ALA A 460 -24.61 -6.70 3.86
C ALA A 460 -24.49 -8.18 4.26
N ASP A 461 -25.49 -8.99 3.95
CA ASP A 461 -25.51 -10.42 4.24
C ASP A 461 -24.43 -11.19 3.44
N GLY A 462 -24.16 -10.77 2.21
CA GLY A 462 -23.13 -11.36 1.37
C GLY A 462 -21.72 -11.07 1.88
N MET A 463 -21.45 -9.83 2.30
CA MET A 463 -20.18 -9.48 2.94
C MET A 463 -20.00 -10.23 4.27
N ASP A 464 -21.00 -10.23 5.15
CA ASP A 464 -20.93 -10.94 6.44
C ASP A 464 -20.72 -12.46 6.25
N ARG A 465 -21.29 -13.06 5.20
CA ARG A 465 -21.05 -14.46 4.84
C ARG A 465 -19.61 -14.70 4.38
N TYR A 466 -19.07 -13.81 3.54
CA TYR A 466 -17.67 -13.88 3.11
C TYR A 466 -16.71 -13.84 4.30
N ASP A 467 -16.97 -12.93 5.25
CA ASP A 467 -16.20 -12.80 6.50
C ASP A 467 -16.15 -14.15 7.24
N GLN A 468 -17.32 -14.77 7.48
CA GLN A 468 -17.46 -16.03 8.21
C GLN A 468 -16.79 -17.21 7.50
N GLU A 469 -16.99 -17.33 6.19
CA GLU A 469 -16.38 -18.39 5.39
C GLU A 469 -14.86 -18.28 5.41
N TYR A 470 -14.31 -17.08 5.20
CA TYR A 470 -12.86 -16.89 5.24
C TYR A 470 -12.28 -17.03 6.65
N GLN A 471 -13.01 -16.65 7.69
CA GLN A 471 -12.61 -16.90 9.08
C GLN A 471 -12.43 -18.40 9.34
N SER A 472 -13.38 -19.22 8.91
CA SER A 472 -13.30 -20.68 9.10
C SER A 472 -12.05 -21.31 8.48
N LEU A 473 -11.56 -20.73 7.37
CA LEU A 473 -10.37 -21.18 6.66
C LEU A 473 -9.09 -20.65 7.31
N SER A 474 -9.05 -19.35 7.57
CA SER A 474 -7.84 -18.65 8.01
C SER A 474 -7.53 -18.85 9.49
N ASP A 475 -8.52 -19.13 10.34
CA ASP A 475 -8.31 -19.36 11.77
C ASP A 475 -7.41 -20.58 12.03
N LEU A 476 -7.56 -21.65 11.24
CA LEU A 476 -6.68 -22.82 11.40
C LEU A 476 -5.22 -22.46 11.08
N VAL A 477 -5.00 -21.70 10.01
CA VAL A 477 -3.68 -21.21 9.64
C VAL A 477 -3.13 -20.26 10.71
N TRP A 478 -3.96 -19.35 11.23
CA TRP A 478 -3.57 -18.44 12.30
C TRP A 478 -3.11 -19.20 13.55
N GLN A 479 -3.90 -20.17 14.01
CA GLN A 479 -3.60 -20.94 15.22
C GLN A 479 -2.35 -21.81 15.05
N LEU A 480 -2.22 -22.53 13.93
CA LEU A 480 -1.14 -23.51 13.74
C LEU A 480 0.17 -22.91 13.22
N HIS A 481 0.10 -21.91 12.34
CA HIS A 481 1.30 -21.31 11.74
C HIS A 481 1.75 -20.06 12.50
N TYR A 482 0.84 -19.18 12.91
CA TYR A 482 1.20 -17.88 13.47
C TYR A 482 1.40 -17.91 14.99
N LEU A 483 0.45 -18.49 15.73
CA LEU A 483 0.45 -18.57 17.19
C LEU A 483 1.24 -19.77 17.76
N ARG A 484 2.04 -20.42 16.92
CA ARG A 484 2.91 -21.53 17.34
C ARG A 484 3.88 -21.09 18.46
N PRO A 485 4.42 -22.03 19.25
CA PRO A 485 5.44 -21.71 20.24
C PRO A 485 6.67 -21.04 19.61
N SER A 486 7.19 -19.99 20.26
CA SER A 486 8.46 -19.38 19.89
C SER A 486 9.63 -20.30 20.25
N ASP A 487 10.60 -20.41 19.34
CA ASP A 487 11.90 -21.04 19.58
C ASP A 487 13.00 -19.98 19.35
N PRO A 488 13.59 -19.40 20.40
CA PRO A 488 14.60 -18.35 20.29
C PRO A 488 15.93 -18.82 19.68
N ASP A 489 16.22 -20.12 19.70
CA ASP A 489 17.47 -20.69 19.19
C ASP A 489 17.37 -21.02 17.69
N ASN A 490 16.16 -21.26 17.21
CA ASN A 490 15.86 -21.28 15.79
C ASN A 490 15.73 -19.84 15.29
N ILE A 491 16.48 -19.43 14.27
CA ILE A 491 16.33 -18.13 13.58
C ILE A 491 15.88 -18.27 12.13
N GLN A 492 15.54 -19.50 11.71
CA GLN A 492 15.04 -19.78 10.38
C GLN A 492 13.60 -19.29 10.25
N ILE A 493 13.29 -18.67 9.12
CA ILE A 493 11.90 -18.39 8.71
C ILE A 493 11.24 -19.73 8.43
N MET A 494 10.14 -20.03 9.11
CA MET A 494 9.46 -21.32 8.99
C MET A 494 8.89 -21.50 7.58
N ASP A 495 8.80 -22.74 7.10
CA ASP A 495 8.13 -23.03 5.82
C ASP A 495 6.61 -22.75 5.92
N LEU A 496 5.99 -22.52 4.76
CA LEU A 496 4.54 -22.34 4.70
C LEU A 496 3.82 -23.66 4.98
N PRO A 497 2.66 -23.62 5.66
CA PRO A 497 1.89 -24.82 5.94
C PRO A 497 1.24 -25.35 4.66
N ASP A 498 1.05 -26.66 4.58
CA ASP A 498 0.21 -27.26 3.54
C ASP A 498 -1.26 -26.89 3.80
N ILE A 499 -1.85 -26.22 2.82
CA ILE A 499 -3.25 -25.78 2.86
C ILE A 499 -4.16 -26.60 1.93
N SER A 500 -3.65 -27.64 1.27
CA SER A 500 -4.40 -28.37 0.23
C SER A 500 -5.75 -28.89 0.75
N SER A 501 -5.77 -29.42 1.97
CA SER A 501 -6.99 -29.91 2.64
C SER A 501 -8.01 -28.81 3.00
N LEU A 502 -7.59 -27.55 3.07
CA LEU A 502 -8.45 -26.38 3.31
C LEU A 502 -9.02 -25.81 2.01
N LEU A 503 -8.39 -26.10 0.87
CA LEU A 503 -8.83 -25.67 -0.45
C LEU A 503 -9.81 -26.66 -1.09
N GLU A 504 -9.84 -27.91 -0.64
CA GLU A 504 -10.83 -28.91 -1.03
C GLU A 504 -12.23 -28.45 -0.56
N LYS A 505 -13.11 -28.10 -1.52
CA LYS A 505 -14.50 -27.75 -1.22
C LYS A 505 -15.17 -28.90 -0.45
N LYS A 506 -15.64 -28.63 0.76
CA LYS A 506 -16.61 -29.50 1.44
C LYS A 506 -17.99 -29.36 0.82
#